data_AF-A0A0J1A3N3-F1
#
_entry.id   AF-A0A0J1A3N3-F1
#
_cell.length_a   1.000
_cell.length_b   1.000
_cell.length_c   1.000
_cell.angle_alpha   90.00
_cell.angle_beta   90.00
_cell.angle_gamma   90.00
#
_symmetry.space_group_name_H-M   'P 1'
#
loop_
_entity.id
_entity.type
_entity.pdbx_description
1 polymer ?
#
loop_
_entity_poly.entity_id
_entity_poly.type
_entity_poly.pdbx_seq_one_letter_code
_entity_poly.pdbx_strand_id
1 'polypeptide(L)'
;MDAKYYFETIKNDLAIGKDRYDIARKIFTSFPDYTAIKYDQHSVEFEIKNEVSNHFHIPFHSIQLCGSAKTGKSLYKHHDFDKTKSDFDLAIISPELYTKYFEVAFKQTQAFKDATTFPRKKKWNKELQRHINVNVKDEFLSYLNIGYFRPDLMPKSKDRTEWFSFFNHLSEKYIQYFSNINAGIYLSQTFFENKQFAALDKSLEFNFED
;
A
#
# COMPACT_ATOMS: atom_id res chain seq x y z
N MET A 1 -23.21 -3.86 -1.16
CA MET A 1 -22.43 -2.77 -1.78
C MET A 1 -21.54 -3.42 -2.84
N ASP A 2 -21.58 -2.95 -4.08
CA ASP A 2 -20.78 -3.51 -5.19
C ASP A 2 -19.58 -2.61 -5.50
N ALA A 3 -18.57 -3.10 -6.22
CA ALA A 3 -17.40 -2.31 -6.62
C ALA A 3 -17.82 -0.99 -7.30
N LYS A 4 -18.87 -1.06 -8.14
CA LYS A 4 -19.49 0.11 -8.79
C LYS A 4 -19.84 1.24 -7.83
N TYR A 5 -20.32 0.91 -6.63
CA TYR A 5 -20.71 1.90 -5.63
C TYR A 5 -19.55 2.79 -5.18
N TYR A 6 -18.34 2.24 -5.03
CA TYR A 6 -17.15 3.02 -4.67
C TYR A 6 -16.81 4.03 -5.76
N PHE A 7 -16.78 3.60 -7.02
CA PHE A 7 -16.44 4.45 -8.17
C PHE A 7 -17.51 5.49 -8.45
N GLU A 8 -18.79 5.15 -8.36
CA GLU A 8 -19.90 6.10 -8.49
C GLU A 8 -19.84 7.15 -7.39
N THR A 9 -19.55 6.75 -6.15
CA THR A 9 -19.37 7.70 -5.03
C THR A 9 -18.21 8.65 -5.29
N ILE A 10 -17.06 8.14 -5.73
CA ILE A 10 -15.90 8.95 -6.09
C ILE A 10 -16.26 9.96 -7.20
N LYS A 11 -16.90 9.49 -8.27
CA LYS A 11 -17.30 10.33 -9.42
C LYS A 11 -18.28 11.43 -8.99
N ASN A 12 -19.27 11.09 -8.18
CA ASN A 12 -20.26 12.04 -7.70
C ASN A 12 -19.64 13.09 -6.77
N ASP A 13 -18.80 12.67 -5.80
CA ASP A 13 -18.15 13.60 -4.88
C ASP A 13 -17.19 14.56 -5.63
N LEU A 14 -16.52 14.08 -6.68
CA LEU A 14 -15.68 14.94 -7.54
C LEU A 14 -16.50 15.92 -8.37
N ALA A 15 -17.64 15.49 -8.92
CA ALA A 15 -18.50 16.34 -9.75
C ALA A 15 -19.08 17.53 -8.97
N ILE A 16 -19.27 17.39 -7.65
CA ILE A 16 -19.72 18.47 -6.77
C ILE A 16 -18.56 19.29 -6.16
N GLY A 17 -17.33 19.05 -6.59
CA GLY A 17 -16.15 19.81 -6.15
C GLY A 17 -15.72 19.54 -4.71
N LYS A 18 -16.04 18.36 -4.16
CA LYS A 18 -15.64 18.00 -2.80
C LYS A 18 -14.12 17.91 -2.68
N ASP A 19 -13.60 18.29 -1.51
CA ASP A 19 -12.17 18.18 -1.22
C ASP A 19 -11.69 16.73 -1.38
N ARG A 20 -10.54 16.59 -2.04
CA ARG A 20 -10.02 15.28 -2.46
C ARG A 20 -9.48 14.47 -1.29
N TYR A 21 -8.98 15.11 -0.23
CA TYR A 21 -8.63 14.42 1.01
C TYR A 21 -9.89 13.87 1.68
N ASP A 22 -10.99 14.59 1.66
CA ASP A 22 -12.26 14.10 2.22
C ASP A 22 -12.82 12.91 1.44
N ILE A 23 -12.65 12.88 0.12
CA ILE A 23 -13.03 11.70 -0.70
C ILE A 23 -12.15 10.51 -0.32
N ALA A 24 -10.82 10.68 -0.29
CA ALA A 24 -9.90 9.63 0.10
C ALA A 24 -10.20 9.11 1.52
N ARG A 25 -10.41 10.01 2.48
CA ARG A 25 -10.80 9.67 3.86
C ARG A 25 -12.09 8.86 3.88
N LYS A 26 -13.15 9.35 3.25
CA LYS A 26 -14.46 8.68 3.19
C LYS A 26 -14.33 7.26 2.64
N ILE A 27 -13.65 7.09 1.51
CA ILE A 27 -13.50 5.79 0.85
C ILE A 27 -12.59 4.86 1.66
N PHE A 28 -11.40 5.30 2.04
CA PHE A 28 -10.37 4.40 2.56
C PHE A 28 -10.45 4.17 4.07
N THR A 29 -11.10 5.05 4.82
CA THR A 29 -11.15 4.96 6.29
C THR A 29 -12.55 4.75 6.85
N SER A 30 -13.60 5.12 6.11
CA SER A 30 -14.98 5.05 6.63
C SER A 30 -15.85 4.02 5.94
N PHE A 31 -15.64 3.76 4.64
CA PHE A 31 -16.42 2.74 3.95
C PHE A 31 -15.98 1.34 4.39
N PRO A 32 -16.90 0.37 4.43
CA PRO A 32 -16.52 -1.03 4.59
C PRO A 32 -15.58 -1.48 3.46
N ASP A 33 -14.87 -2.58 3.65
CA ASP A 33 -13.99 -3.15 2.64
C ASP A 33 -14.80 -3.99 1.64
N TYR A 34 -14.45 -3.89 0.35
CA TYR A 34 -15.16 -4.66 -0.69
C TYR A 34 -15.13 -6.17 -0.42
N THR A 35 -13.98 -6.70 0.02
CA THR A 35 -13.81 -8.12 0.35
C THR A 35 -14.77 -8.57 1.45
N ALA A 36 -14.93 -7.73 2.48
CA ALA A 36 -15.83 -7.99 3.59
C ALA A 36 -17.29 -8.08 3.13
N ILE A 37 -17.72 -7.15 2.28
CA ILE A 37 -19.10 -7.10 1.77
C ILE A 37 -19.39 -8.21 0.75
N LYS A 38 -18.47 -8.46 -0.18
CA LYS A 38 -18.71 -9.35 -1.32
C LYS A 38 -18.54 -10.82 -0.96
N TYR A 39 -17.61 -11.14 -0.06
CA TYR A 39 -17.21 -12.50 0.25
C TYR A 39 -17.43 -12.90 1.71
N ASP A 40 -18.11 -12.07 2.50
CA ASP A 40 -18.33 -12.27 3.94
C ASP A 40 -17.02 -12.53 4.70
N GLN A 41 -15.96 -11.81 4.31
CA GLN A 41 -14.60 -11.99 4.84
C GLN A 41 -14.30 -11.09 6.03
N HIS A 42 -15.32 -10.58 6.73
CA HIS A 42 -15.16 -9.73 7.91
C HIS A 42 -14.20 -10.34 8.93
N SER A 43 -14.35 -11.64 9.21
CA SER A 43 -13.47 -12.35 10.14
C SER A 43 -12.03 -12.46 9.61
N VAL A 44 -11.84 -12.71 8.31
CA VAL A 44 -10.49 -12.86 7.73
C VAL A 44 -9.73 -11.53 7.76
N GLU A 45 -10.39 -10.43 7.36
CA GLU A 45 -9.80 -9.09 7.40
C GLU A 45 -9.42 -8.70 8.85
N PHE A 46 -10.33 -8.96 9.79
CA PHE A 46 -10.08 -8.73 11.22
C PHE A 46 -8.86 -9.51 11.71
N GLU A 47 -8.79 -10.82 11.47
CA GLU A 47 -7.67 -11.65 11.94
C GLU A 47 -6.32 -11.16 11.38
N ILE A 48 -6.25 -10.85 10.08
CA ILE A 48 -5.02 -10.33 9.46
C ILE A 48 -4.59 -9.02 10.13
N LYS A 49 -5.52 -8.06 10.28
CA LYS A 49 -5.23 -6.76 10.91
C LYS A 49 -4.87 -6.91 12.38
N ASN A 50 -5.51 -7.83 13.09
CA ASN A 50 -5.23 -8.13 14.49
C ASN A 50 -3.83 -8.74 14.66
N GLU A 51 -3.40 -9.65 13.78
CA GLU A 51 -2.03 -10.18 13.78
C GLU A 51 -0.98 -9.10 13.51
N VAL A 52 -1.23 -8.21 12.55
CA VAL A 52 -0.35 -7.05 12.27
C VAL A 52 -0.29 -6.11 13.47
N SER A 53 -1.43 -5.83 14.10
CA SER A 53 -1.53 -5.00 15.31
C SER A 53 -0.72 -5.58 16.46
N ASN A 54 -0.89 -6.87 16.74
CA ASN A 54 -0.16 -7.56 17.81
C ASN A 54 1.34 -7.67 17.52
N HIS A 55 1.74 -7.97 16.28
CA HIS A 55 3.15 -8.10 15.92
C HIS A 55 3.91 -6.79 16.08
N PHE A 56 3.36 -5.69 15.57
CA PHE A 56 4.01 -4.37 15.64
C PHE A 56 3.68 -3.57 16.89
N HIS A 57 2.78 -4.07 17.75
CA HIS A 57 2.28 -3.38 18.94
C HIS A 57 1.69 -1.99 18.61
N ILE A 58 0.90 -1.93 17.55
CA ILE A 58 0.23 -0.71 17.07
C ILE A 58 -1.30 -0.83 17.21
N PRO A 59 -2.03 0.27 17.35
CA PRO A 59 -3.49 0.21 17.46
C PRO A 59 -4.14 -0.42 16.21
N PHE A 60 -5.13 -1.29 16.39
CA PHE A 60 -5.85 -1.93 15.28
C PHE A 60 -6.41 -0.93 14.25
N HIS A 61 -6.97 0.19 14.74
CA HIS A 61 -7.55 1.23 13.89
C HIS A 61 -6.51 2.01 13.05
N SER A 62 -5.22 1.85 13.35
CA SER A 62 -4.14 2.44 12.56
C SER A 62 -3.82 1.64 11.29
N ILE A 63 -4.51 0.52 11.07
CA ILE A 63 -4.29 -0.38 9.93
C ILE A 63 -5.50 -0.29 9.01
N GLN A 64 -5.27 0.13 7.77
CA GLN A 64 -6.30 0.32 6.75
C GLN A 64 -6.02 -0.59 5.56
N LEU A 65 -7.07 -1.15 4.96
CA LEU A 65 -6.95 -1.82 3.68
C LEU A 65 -6.91 -0.77 2.56
N CYS A 66 -6.06 -1.00 1.57
CA CYS A 66 -6.01 -0.21 0.35
C CYS A 66 -5.92 -1.11 -0.89
N GLY A 67 -5.74 -0.52 -2.07
CA GLY A 67 -5.70 -1.28 -3.31
C GLY A 67 -7.05 -1.88 -3.71
N SER A 68 -7.02 -2.91 -4.55
CA SER A 68 -8.24 -3.52 -5.13
C SER A 68 -9.08 -4.26 -4.10
N ALA A 69 -8.51 -4.78 -3.03
CA ALA A 69 -9.24 -5.44 -1.95
C ALA A 69 -10.18 -4.46 -1.20
N LYS A 70 -9.81 -3.18 -1.15
CA LYS A 70 -10.63 -2.12 -0.56
C LYS A 70 -11.82 -1.71 -1.44
N THR A 71 -11.57 -1.48 -2.73
CA THR A 71 -12.55 -0.87 -3.66
C THR A 71 -13.20 -1.85 -4.62
N GLY A 72 -12.75 -3.11 -4.66
CA GLY A 72 -13.19 -4.15 -5.58
C GLY A 72 -12.56 -4.08 -6.97
N LYS A 73 -11.75 -3.06 -7.25
CA LYS A 73 -11.01 -2.89 -8.52
C LYS A 73 -9.78 -2.02 -8.29
N SER A 74 -8.69 -2.35 -8.96
CA SER A 74 -7.47 -1.53 -8.90
C SER A 74 -7.75 -0.16 -9.52
N LEU A 75 -7.58 0.91 -8.74
CA LEU A 75 -7.68 2.29 -9.25
C LEU A 75 -6.59 2.57 -10.30
N TYR A 76 -5.43 1.92 -10.20
CA TYR A 76 -4.31 2.18 -11.11
C TYR A 76 -4.29 1.28 -12.34
N LYS A 77 -4.65 0.00 -12.20
CA LYS A 77 -4.55 -1.00 -13.29
C LYS A 77 -5.89 -1.39 -13.90
N HIS A 78 -7.00 -0.91 -13.32
CA HIS A 78 -8.37 -1.24 -13.75
C HIS A 78 -8.69 -2.74 -13.82
N HIS A 79 -7.94 -3.59 -13.12
CA HIS A 79 -8.28 -5.00 -12.94
C HIS A 79 -9.23 -5.17 -11.76
N ASP A 80 -10.27 -5.96 -11.97
CA ASP A 80 -11.22 -6.33 -10.93
C ASP A 80 -10.53 -7.19 -9.86
N PHE A 81 -11.02 -7.07 -8.63
CA PHE A 81 -10.55 -7.89 -7.54
C PHE A 81 -10.95 -9.36 -7.77
N ASP A 82 -9.95 -10.22 -7.76
CA ASP A 82 -10.08 -11.69 -7.79
C ASP A 82 -9.48 -12.24 -6.50
N LYS A 83 -10.31 -12.91 -5.71
CA LYS A 83 -9.98 -13.47 -4.40
C LYS A 83 -8.65 -14.24 -4.41
N THR A 84 -8.38 -15.09 -5.40
CA THR A 84 -7.16 -15.94 -5.34
C THR A 84 -5.96 -15.33 -6.06
N LYS A 85 -6.14 -14.17 -6.71
CA LYS A 85 -5.10 -13.57 -7.57
C LYS A 85 -4.76 -12.13 -7.22
N SER A 86 -5.54 -11.51 -6.35
CA SER A 86 -5.34 -10.15 -5.90
C SER A 86 -4.61 -10.13 -4.57
N ASP A 87 -3.71 -9.17 -4.45
CA ASP A 87 -2.99 -8.93 -3.21
C ASP A 87 -3.91 -8.24 -2.18
N PHE A 88 -3.57 -8.42 -0.92
CA PHE A 88 -4.17 -7.74 0.22
C PHE A 88 -3.20 -6.67 0.72
N ASP A 89 -3.39 -5.44 0.23
CA ASP A 89 -2.48 -4.32 0.48
C ASP A 89 -2.89 -3.53 1.72
N LEU A 90 -2.06 -3.57 2.76
CA LEU A 90 -2.28 -2.84 4.01
C LEU A 90 -1.51 -1.51 4.05
N ALA A 91 -2.17 -0.50 4.60
CA ALA A 91 -1.59 0.78 4.98
C ALA A 91 -1.55 0.87 6.50
N ILE A 92 -0.34 0.89 7.06
CA ILE A 92 -0.11 1.11 8.49
C ILE A 92 0.15 2.60 8.71
N ILE A 93 -0.74 3.29 9.41
CA ILE A 93 -0.62 4.72 9.71
C ILE A 93 -0.08 4.86 11.13
N SER A 94 1.24 4.88 11.28
CA SER A 94 1.90 5.02 12.60
C SER A 94 3.18 5.83 12.47
N PRO A 95 3.23 7.06 13.04
CA PRO A 95 4.45 7.84 13.06
C PRO A 95 5.58 7.15 13.84
N GLU A 96 5.26 6.39 14.87
CA GLU A 96 6.22 5.63 15.69
C GLU A 96 6.89 4.53 14.86
N LEU A 97 6.09 3.70 14.17
CA LEU A 97 6.60 2.62 13.34
C LEU A 97 7.36 3.17 12.14
N TYR A 98 6.85 4.24 11.52
CA TYR A 98 7.53 4.94 10.44
C TYR A 98 8.92 5.41 10.88
N THR A 99 8.99 6.10 12.02
CA THR A 99 10.26 6.65 12.55
C THR A 99 11.24 5.53 12.89
N LYS A 100 10.77 4.43 13.50
CA LYS A 100 11.59 3.24 13.77
C LYS A 100 12.28 2.73 12.50
N TYR A 101 11.51 2.43 11.46
CA TYR A 101 12.06 1.88 10.21
C TYR A 101 12.90 2.89 9.43
N PHE A 102 12.55 4.18 9.51
CA PHE A 102 13.36 5.27 8.96
C PHE A 102 14.74 5.33 9.62
N GLU A 103 14.81 5.25 10.96
CA GLU A 103 16.08 5.23 11.68
C GLU A 103 16.92 4.00 11.34
N VAL A 104 16.32 2.83 11.18
CA VAL A 104 17.05 1.62 10.74
C VAL A 104 17.68 1.85 9.37
N ALA A 105 16.90 2.35 8.40
CA ALA A 105 17.41 2.65 7.06
C ALA A 105 18.51 3.72 7.10
N PHE A 106 18.34 4.76 7.91
CA PHE A 106 19.32 5.84 8.08
C PHE A 106 20.65 5.33 8.65
N LYS A 107 20.60 4.54 9.73
CA LYS A 107 21.79 3.95 10.38
C LYS A 107 22.50 2.96 9.46
N GLN A 108 21.74 2.07 8.81
CA GLN A 108 22.27 1.02 7.92
C GLN A 108 23.00 1.58 6.69
N THR A 109 22.69 2.80 6.28
CA THR A 109 23.22 3.42 5.05
C THR A 109 24.20 4.56 5.32
N GLN A 110 24.61 4.75 6.57
CA GLN A 110 25.44 5.90 6.98
C GLN A 110 24.83 7.23 6.53
N ALA A 111 23.58 7.50 6.95
CA ALA A 111 22.80 8.66 6.52
C ALA A 111 22.61 8.73 5.00
N PHE A 112 22.23 7.60 4.40
CA PHE A 112 22.02 7.45 2.94
C PHE A 112 23.25 7.74 2.08
N LYS A 113 24.47 7.72 2.63
CA LYS A 113 25.70 7.85 1.85
C LYS A 113 26.08 6.54 1.17
N ASP A 114 25.89 5.42 1.87
CA ASP A 114 26.14 4.09 1.33
C ASP A 114 24.90 3.57 0.57
N ALA A 115 25.04 3.48 -0.76
CA ALA A 115 24.00 2.94 -1.63
C ALA A 115 24.08 1.41 -1.79
N THR A 116 25.16 0.75 -1.37
CA THR A 116 25.41 -0.67 -1.66
C THR A 116 24.46 -1.63 -0.95
N THR A 117 23.89 -1.19 0.17
CA THR A 117 22.94 -1.96 0.99
C THR A 117 21.52 -1.93 0.45
N PHE A 118 21.19 -1.01 -0.46
CA PHE A 118 19.89 -0.97 -1.11
C PHE A 118 19.72 -2.13 -2.10
N PRO A 119 18.50 -2.70 -2.21
CA PRO A 119 18.23 -3.72 -3.21
C PRO A 119 18.35 -3.14 -4.62
N ARG A 120 18.52 -4.05 -5.58
CA ARG A 120 18.53 -3.71 -7.01
C ARG A 120 17.32 -4.35 -7.67
N LYS A 121 16.69 -3.62 -8.59
CA LYS A 121 15.59 -4.14 -9.40
C LYS A 121 15.94 -4.13 -10.88
N LYS A 122 15.41 -5.10 -11.62
CA LYS A 122 15.49 -5.12 -13.08
C LYS A 122 14.54 -4.04 -13.63
N LYS A 123 15.06 -3.10 -14.39
CA LYS A 123 14.29 -2.06 -15.10
C LYS A 123 14.57 -2.15 -16.59
N TRP A 124 13.52 -2.13 -17.41
CA TRP A 124 13.69 -2.03 -18.86
C TRP A 124 14.31 -0.68 -19.21
N ASN A 125 15.45 -0.71 -19.91
CA ASN A 125 16.08 0.47 -20.47
C ASN A 125 15.72 0.53 -21.97
N LYS A 126 14.99 1.58 -22.37
CA LYS A 126 14.55 1.77 -23.77
C LYS A 126 15.72 2.01 -24.72
N GLU A 127 16.72 2.77 -24.30
CA GLU A 127 17.91 3.11 -25.10
C GLU A 127 18.78 1.88 -25.36
N LEU A 128 19.01 1.08 -24.31
CA LEU A 128 19.82 -0.15 -24.39
C LEU A 128 19.02 -1.39 -24.85
N GLN A 129 17.71 -1.25 -25.04
CA GLN A 129 16.76 -2.32 -25.37
C GLN A 129 16.95 -3.60 -24.53
N ARG A 130 17.24 -3.42 -23.24
CA ARG A 130 17.47 -4.55 -22.31
C ARG A 130 17.13 -4.18 -20.88
N HIS A 131 16.95 -5.19 -20.05
CA HIS A 131 16.85 -4.99 -18.61
C HIS A 131 18.22 -4.67 -18.01
N ILE A 132 18.25 -3.65 -17.14
CA ILE A 132 19.42 -3.27 -16.33
C ILE A 132 19.07 -3.37 -14.84
N ASN A 133 20.08 -3.60 -14.01
CA ASN A 133 19.92 -3.60 -12.55
C ASN A 133 20.12 -2.20 -11.99
N VAL A 134 19.02 -1.55 -11.60
CA VAL A 134 19.06 -0.22 -10.99
C VAL A 134 18.99 -0.33 -9.48
N ASN A 135 19.78 0.49 -8.78
CA ASN A 135 19.67 0.65 -7.34
C ASN A 135 18.36 1.39 -7.03
N VAL A 136 17.64 0.98 -5.98
CA VAL A 136 16.34 1.57 -5.63
C VAL A 136 16.42 2.75 -4.66
N LYS A 137 17.62 3.18 -4.24
CA LYS A 137 17.82 4.27 -3.28
C LYS A 137 17.01 5.52 -3.62
N ASP A 138 17.08 6.02 -4.86
CA ASP A 138 16.39 7.25 -5.24
C ASP A 138 14.86 7.09 -5.18
N GLU A 139 14.37 5.90 -5.48
CA GLU A 139 12.94 5.57 -5.35
C GLU A 139 12.53 5.46 -3.88
N PHE A 140 13.36 4.84 -3.04
CA PHE A 140 13.13 4.80 -1.60
C PHE A 140 13.04 6.22 -1.01
N LEU A 141 14.00 7.09 -1.32
CA LEU A 141 14.02 8.47 -0.85
C LEU A 141 12.83 9.29 -1.36
N SER A 142 12.39 9.09 -2.61
CA SER A 142 11.22 9.80 -3.12
C SER A 142 9.93 9.41 -2.40
N TYR A 143 9.79 8.16 -1.97
CA TYR A 143 8.68 7.72 -1.13
C TYR A 143 8.76 8.29 0.30
N LEU A 144 9.96 8.36 0.89
CA LEU A 144 10.14 8.99 2.19
C LEU A 144 9.71 10.47 2.18
N ASN A 145 10.06 11.21 1.12
CA ASN A 145 9.71 12.63 0.97
C ASN A 145 8.19 12.89 0.96
N ILE A 146 7.37 11.87 0.67
CA ILE A 146 5.92 11.96 0.68
C ILE A 146 5.30 11.23 1.89
N GLY A 147 6.09 10.99 2.94
CA GLY A 147 5.63 10.35 4.17
C GLY A 147 5.18 8.90 4.01
N TYR A 148 5.67 8.21 2.98
CA TYR A 148 5.37 6.80 2.71
C TYR A 148 6.64 5.95 2.80
N PHE A 149 6.72 5.05 3.77
CA PHE A 149 7.80 4.09 3.90
C PHE A 149 7.45 2.80 3.14
N ARG A 150 8.36 2.40 2.25
CA ARG A 150 8.27 1.19 1.41
C ARG A 150 9.31 0.14 1.87
N PRO A 151 8.92 -0.85 2.67
CA PRO A 151 9.82 -1.88 3.21
C PRO A 151 10.54 -2.70 2.12
N ASP A 152 9.93 -2.87 0.95
CA ASP A 152 10.54 -3.53 -0.20
C ASP A 152 11.74 -2.79 -0.78
N LEU A 153 11.73 -1.46 -0.69
CA LEU A 153 12.81 -0.59 -1.14
C LEU A 153 13.83 -0.29 -0.04
N MET A 154 13.55 -0.68 1.21
CA MET A 154 14.43 -0.46 2.35
C MET A 154 15.80 -1.15 2.15
N PRO A 155 16.90 -0.56 2.65
CA PRO A 155 18.21 -1.21 2.75
C PRO A 155 18.14 -2.59 3.41
N LYS A 156 18.99 -3.51 2.97
CA LYS A 156 19.18 -4.82 3.60
C LYS A 156 19.57 -4.62 5.06
N SER A 157 18.76 -5.18 5.95
CA SER A 157 18.90 -5.10 7.41
C SER A 157 18.18 -6.28 8.05
N LYS A 158 18.43 -6.51 9.34
CA LYS A 158 17.71 -7.53 10.13
C LYS A 158 16.20 -7.21 10.17
N ASP A 159 15.83 -5.97 10.44
CA ASP A 159 14.43 -5.53 10.50
C ASP A 159 13.70 -5.71 9.15
N ARG A 160 14.39 -5.52 8.02
CA ARG A 160 13.82 -5.82 6.69
C ARG A 160 13.54 -7.31 6.54
N THR A 161 14.47 -8.17 6.97
CA THR A 161 14.28 -9.62 6.92
C THR A 161 13.11 -10.06 7.81
N GLU A 162 13.01 -9.53 9.03
CA GLU A 162 11.91 -9.81 9.94
C GLU A 162 10.57 -9.35 9.38
N TRP A 163 10.51 -8.14 8.79
CA TRP A 163 9.33 -7.64 8.09
C TRP A 163 8.84 -8.62 7.02
N PHE A 164 9.74 -9.05 6.12
CA PHE A 164 9.36 -9.99 5.05
C PHE A 164 9.02 -11.37 5.58
N SER A 165 9.72 -11.86 6.61
CA SER A 165 9.39 -13.14 7.24
C SER A 165 7.96 -13.13 7.79
N PHE A 166 7.56 -12.04 8.45
CA PHE A 166 6.21 -11.89 9.00
C PHE A 166 5.14 -11.83 7.90
N PHE A 167 5.30 -10.97 6.90
CA PHE A 167 4.30 -10.84 5.83
C PHE A 167 4.24 -12.05 4.89
N ASN A 168 5.36 -12.75 4.67
CA ASN A 168 5.35 -14.03 3.95
C ASN A 168 4.57 -15.09 4.73
N HIS A 169 4.78 -15.20 6.05
CA HIS A 169 4.04 -16.12 6.89
C HIS A 169 2.53 -15.83 6.87
N LEU A 170 2.14 -14.55 6.98
CA LEU A 170 0.74 -14.14 6.81
C LEU A 170 0.20 -14.55 5.43
N SER A 171 0.96 -14.29 4.36
CA SER A 171 0.55 -14.64 2.99
C SER A 171 0.31 -16.14 2.84
N GLU A 172 1.21 -16.97 3.37
CA GLU A 172 1.06 -18.43 3.36
C GLU A 172 -0.18 -18.89 4.13
N LYS A 173 -0.42 -18.32 5.32
CA LYS A 173 -1.56 -18.65 6.17
C LYS A 173 -2.91 -18.32 5.49
N TYR A 174 -2.95 -17.25 4.70
CA TYR A 174 -4.18 -16.74 4.08
C TYR A 174 -4.22 -16.91 2.55
N ILE A 175 -3.39 -17.79 1.98
CA ILE A 175 -3.23 -17.99 0.53
C ILE A 175 -4.55 -18.38 -0.19
N GLN A 176 -5.49 -18.99 0.53
CA GLN A 176 -6.82 -19.32 0.00
C GLN A 176 -7.74 -18.10 -0.19
N TYR A 177 -7.35 -16.94 0.33
CA TYR A 177 -8.11 -15.70 0.28
C TYR A 177 -7.45 -14.59 -0.52
N PHE A 178 -6.13 -14.59 -0.64
CA PHE A 178 -5.33 -13.55 -1.32
C PHE A 178 -4.03 -14.15 -1.87
N SER A 179 -3.48 -13.58 -2.94
CA SER A 179 -2.19 -14.04 -3.51
C SER A 179 -1.00 -13.68 -2.64
N ASN A 180 -1.00 -12.47 -2.07
CA ASN A 180 0.00 -12.00 -1.13
C ASN A 180 -0.65 -11.03 -0.13
N ILE A 181 -0.05 -10.90 1.05
CA ILE A 181 -0.36 -9.85 2.03
C ILE A 181 0.86 -8.96 2.12
N ASN A 182 0.68 -7.68 1.77
CA ASN A 182 1.75 -6.69 1.77
C ASN A 182 1.36 -5.51 2.66
N ALA A 183 2.35 -4.78 3.16
CA ALA A 183 2.07 -3.54 3.87
C ALA A 183 3.08 -2.44 3.57
N GLY A 184 2.60 -1.21 3.72
CA GLY A 184 3.37 0.01 3.68
C GLY A 184 3.09 0.87 4.91
N ILE A 185 4.05 1.70 5.33
CA ILE A 185 3.91 2.53 6.54
C ILE A 185 3.76 3.99 6.14
N TYR A 186 2.75 4.67 6.66
CA TYR A 186 2.50 6.09 6.45
C TYR A 186 2.77 6.86 7.74
N LEU A 187 3.45 8.00 7.61
CA LEU A 187 3.80 8.86 8.74
C LEU A 187 2.56 9.44 9.44
N SER A 188 1.50 9.73 8.67
CA SER A 188 0.23 10.22 9.18
C SER A 188 -0.90 9.95 8.20
N GLN A 189 -2.13 10.15 8.67
CA GLN A 189 -3.33 10.02 7.85
C GLN A 189 -3.31 10.95 6.62
N THR A 190 -2.76 12.16 6.75
CA THR A 190 -2.61 13.11 5.62
C THR A 190 -1.78 12.53 4.48
N PHE A 191 -0.66 11.86 4.79
CA PHE A 191 0.19 11.24 3.78
C PHE A 191 -0.48 10.02 3.13
N PHE A 192 -1.22 9.24 3.91
CA PHE A 192 -2.02 8.14 3.40
C PHE A 192 -3.09 8.62 2.41
N GLU A 193 -3.88 9.61 2.81
CA GLU A 193 -4.94 10.19 1.98
C GLU A 193 -4.40 10.80 0.69
N ASN A 194 -3.30 11.55 0.76
CA ASN A 194 -2.63 12.10 -0.42
C ASN A 194 -2.17 10.99 -1.39
N LYS A 195 -1.70 9.85 -0.87
CA LYS A 195 -1.26 8.74 -1.70
C LYS A 195 -2.43 8.03 -2.39
N GLN A 196 -3.54 7.83 -1.68
CA GLN A 196 -4.75 7.24 -2.28
C GLN A 196 -5.35 8.17 -3.33
N PHE A 197 -5.33 9.47 -3.06
CA PHE A 197 -5.71 10.49 -4.02
C PHE A 197 -4.92 10.41 -5.33
N ALA A 198 -3.58 10.33 -5.27
CA ALA A 198 -2.77 10.22 -6.48
C ALA A 198 -3.07 8.96 -7.32
N ALA A 199 -3.68 7.92 -6.72
CA ALA A 199 -4.18 6.76 -7.45
C ALA A 199 -5.56 7.01 -8.09
N LEU A 200 -6.43 7.80 -7.44
CA LEU A 200 -7.72 8.22 -7.99
C LEU A 200 -7.56 9.10 -9.23
N ASP A 201 -6.66 10.07 -9.23
CA ASP A 201 -6.47 10.97 -10.39
C ASP A 201 -6.07 10.20 -11.65
N LYS A 202 -5.10 9.29 -11.53
CA LYS A 202 -4.68 8.44 -12.65
C LYS A 202 -5.81 7.55 -13.17
N SER A 203 -6.74 7.16 -12.30
CA SER A 203 -7.90 6.34 -12.67
C SER A 203 -8.94 7.12 -13.46
N LEU A 204 -9.03 8.44 -13.28
CA LEU A 204 -10.00 9.29 -13.94
C LEU A 204 -9.52 9.74 -15.32
N GLU A 205 -8.22 10.01 -15.45
CA GLU A 205 -7.59 10.32 -16.76
C GLU A 205 -7.84 9.21 -17.79
N PHE A 206 -7.97 7.95 -17.36
CA PHE A 206 -8.22 6.80 -18.23
C PHE A 206 -9.69 6.59 -18.63
N ASN A 207 -10.66 7.18 -17.91
CA ASN A 207 -12.10 6.95 -18.12
C ASN A 207 -12.79 8.03 -19.00
N PHE A 208 -12.03 8.97 -19.56
CA PHE A 208 -12.55 9.97 -20.51
C PHE A 208 -12.19 9.68 -21.97
N GLU A 209 -11.60 8.52 -22.26
CA GLU A 209 -11.26 8.07 -23.62
C GLU A 209 -12.06 6.85 -24.12
N ASP A 210 -12.98 6.29 -23.31
CA ASP A 210 -13.86 5.18 -23.69
C ASP A 210 -15.35 5.59 -23.77
#